data_AF-A0A1R1XET7-F1
#
_entry.id   AF-A0A1R1XET7-F1
#
_cell.length_a   1.000
_cell.length_b   1.000
_cell.length_c   1.000
_cell.angle_alpha   90.00
_cell.angle_beta   90.00
_cell.angle_gamma   90.00
#
_symmetry.space_group_name_H-M   'P 1'
#
loop_
_entity.id
_entity.type
_entity.pdbx_description
1 polymer ?
#
loop_
_entity_poly.entity_id
_entity_poly.type
_entity_poly.pdbx_seq_one_letter_code
_entity_poly.pdbx_strand_id
1 'polypeptide(L)'
;MKAQKAVYAGYYFLYRSDLLTELKIRLINSVLLPIWCYGGETFGMSENRCRHIQTIIDQANRMVAKVGKNAAMERIREELGISSVFLRTSTARERAFINCPASKTWIADLIKQPIKAKKSTWVTGCSRWIKKYCNQNATGQTVISLANRKAKNNKSKIQHWAISRNIINKGNWIGLTALHPTLRLGLQDVGRMRMGSYWTAQRLANAKIIDQKYKLFCLFCRLMTRETSGPLAIRLRFVAQSQNRND
;
A
#
# COMPACT_ATOMS: atom_id res chain seq x y z
N MET A 1 6.44 2.67 21.58
CA MET A 1 7.50 2.83 20.54
C MET A 1 7.41 4.23 19.90
N LYS A 2 8.53 4.86 19.47
CA LYS A 2 8.50 6.20 18.81
C LYS A 2 7.53 6.24 17.61
N ALA A 3 7.44 5.14 16.87
CA ALA A 3 6.52 4.97 15.74
C ALA A 3 5.04 5.16 16.11
N GLN A 4 4.60 4.58 17.24
CA GLN A 4 3.21 4.73 17.72
C GLN A 4 2.94 6.17 18.15
N LYS A 5 3.87 6.79 18.90
CA LYS A 5 3.73 8.19 19.34
C LYS A 5 3.55 9.13 18.15
N ALA A 6 4.28 8.91 17.06
CA ALA A 6 4.14 9.70 15.83
C ALA A 6 2.75 9.53 15.17
N VAL A 7 2.18 8.31 15.15
CA VAL A 7 0.78 8.12 14.68
C VAL A 7 -0.20 8.85 15.58
N TYR A 8 -0.06 8.71 16.90
CA TYR A 8 -0.97 9.36 17.84
C TYR A 8 -0.95 10.88 17.72
N ALA A 9 0.23 11.48 17.54
CA ALA A 9 0.36 12.91 17.28
C ALA A 9 -0.35 13.35 15.97
N GLY A 10 -0.25 12.53 14.92
CA GLY A 10 -0.91 12.78 13.64
C GLY A 10 -2.37 12.31 13.55
N TYR A 11 -2.93 11.71 14.61
CA TYR A 11 -4.19 10.97 14.55
C TYR A 11 -5.35 11.83 14.04
N TYR A 12 -5.53 13.02 14.63
CA TYR A 12 -6.60 13.94 14.25
C TYR A 12 -6.52 14.37 12.77
N PHE A 13 -5.31 14.60 12.27
CA PHE A 13 -5.07 14.95 10.88
C PHE A 13 -5.40 13.80 9.93
N LEU A 14 -4.95 12.58 10.26
CA LEU A 14 -5.19 11.40 9.45
C LEU A 14 -6.68 11.01 9.42
N TYR A 15 -7.41 11.22 10.51
CA TYR A 15 -8.81 10.83 10.63
C TYR A 15 -9.81 11.81 9.99
N ARG A 16 -9.51 13.12 10.00
CA ARG A 16 -10.46 14.18 9.55
C ARG A 16 -10.99 13.96 8.13
N SER A 17 -12.30 14.05 7.92
CA SER A 17 -12.94 13.81 6.60
C SER A 17 -12.68 14.88 5.56
N ASP A 18 -12.45 16.11 6.01
CA ASP A 18 -12.52 17.29 5.14
C ASP A 18 -11.22 17.53 4.38
N LEU A 19 -10.13 16.93 4.86
CA LEU A 19 -8.81 17.02 4.25
C LEU A 19 -8.69 16.08 3.05
N LEU A 20 -8.02 16.57 2.01
CA LEU A 20 -7.70 15.77 0.83
C LEU A 20 -6.84 14.55 1.21
N THR A 21 -7.22 13.39 0.67
CA THR A 21 -6.50 12.12 0.89
C THR A 21 -5.03 12.24 0.46
N GLU A 22 -4.76 13.02 -0.59
CA GLU A 22 -3.40 13.27 -1.08
C GLU A 22 -2.50 13.89 -0.01
N LEU A 23 -2.99 14.90 0.72
CA LEU A 23 -2.21 15.56 1.78
C LEU A 23 -1.86 14.59 2.91
N LYS A 24 -2.79 13.69 3.25
CA LYS A 24 -2.56 12.63 4.26
C LYS A 24 -1.52 11.62 3.80
N ILE A 25 -1.55 11.23 2.53
CA ILE A 25 -0.55 10.33 1.94
C ILE A 25 0.82 11.01 1.92
N ARG A 26 0.88 12.29 1.53
CA ARG A 26 2.12 13.07 1.55
C ARG A 26 2.70 13.14 2.96
N LEU A 27 1.89 13.38 3.99
CA LEU A 27 2.33 13.35 5.39
C LEU A 27 2.92 11.97 5.77
N ILE A 28 2.25 10.88 5.39
CA ILE A 28 2.75 9.53 5.65
C ILE A 28 4.11 9.32 4.97
N ASN A 29 4.23 9.63 3.68
CA ASN A 29 5.43 9.36 2.90
C ASN A 29 6.63 10.25 3.28
N SER A 30 6.37 11.51 3.65
CA SER A 30 7.43 12.50 3.93
C SER A 30 7.87 12.55 5.39
N VAL A 31 6.96 12.33 6.34
CA VAL A 31 7.26 12.49 7.78
C VAL A 31 7.24 11.14 8.49
N LEU A 32 6.12 10.43 8.43
CA LEU A 32 5.92 9.24 9.25
C LEU A 32 6.79 8.06 8.78
N LEU A 33 6.87 7.84 7.48
CA LEU A 33 7.59 6.72 6.90
C LEU A 33 9.10 6.80 7.16
N PRO A 34 9.77 7.96 7.03
CA PRO A 34 11.16 8.12 7.50
C PRO A 34 11.35 7.88 9.00
N ILE A 35 10.46 8.41 9.86
CA ILE A 35 10.53 8.18 11.32
C ILE A 35 10.46 6.69 11.64
N TRP A 36 9.61 5.94 10.94
CA TRP A 36 9.41 4.51 11.13
C TRP A 36 10.51 3.64 10.54
N CYS A 37 11.12 4.09 9.44
CA CYS A 37 12.20 3.37 8.76
C CYS A 37 13.59 3.76 9.26
N TYR A 38 13.69 4.64 10.26
CA TYR A 38 14.96 5.05 10.84
C TYR A 38 15.77 3.83 11.32
N GLY A 39 17.03 3.73 10.89
CA GLY A 39 17.90 2.60 11.16
C GLY A 39 17.53 1.33 10.38
N GLY A 40 16.74 1.45 9.32
CA GLY A 40 16.29 0.34 8.46
C GLY A 40 17.43 -0.51 7.88
N GLU A 41 18.62 0.07 7.73
CA GLU A 41 19.84 -0.61 7.31
C GLU A 41 20.21 -1.75 8.26
N THR A 42 19.91 -1.63 9.56
CA THR A 42 20.29 -2.61 10.58
C THR A 42 19.36 -3.83 10.57
N PHE A 43 18.04 -3.61 10.51
CA PHE A 43 17.02 -4.64 10.69
C PHE A 43 16.30 -5.07 9.39
N GLY A 44 16.58 -4.43 8.25
CA GLY A 44 16.06 -4.79 6.93
C GLY A 44 16.35 -6.24 6.53
N MET A 45 15.75 -6.72 5.42
CA MET A 45 15.84 -8.11 4.92
C MET A 45 15.24 -9.20 5.84
N SER A 46 14.55 -8.81 6.92
CA SER A 46 13.69 -9.71 7.71
C SER A 46 12.30 -9.10 7.91
N GLU A 47 11.28 -9.79 7.40
CA GLU A 47 9.88 -9.37 7.53
C GLU A 47 9.39 -9.47 8.97
N ASN A 48 9.84 -10.49 9.72
CA ASN A 48 9.50 -10.65 11.15
C ASN A 48 9.92 -9.43 11.97
N ARG A 49 11.13 -8.90 11.73
CA ARG A 49 11.61 -7.70 12.45
C ARG A 49 10.81 -6.45 12.08
N CYS A 50 10.35 -6.36 10.83
CA CYS A 50 9.55 -5.22 10.36
C CYS A 50 8.07 -5.31 10.75
N ARG A 51 7.58 -6.46 11.22
CA ARG A 51 6.14 -6.74 11.43
C ARG A 51 5.46 -5.71 12.33
N HIS A 52 6.04 -5.42 13.49
CA HIS A 52 5.42 -4.50 14.45
C HIS A 52 5.36 -3.06 13.92
N ILE A 53 6.38 -2.62 13.17
CA ILE A 53 6.36 -1.29 12.53
C ILE A 53 5.31 -1.29 11.41
N GLN A 54 5.26 -2.35 10.61
CA GLN A 54 4.30 -2.49 9.52
C GLN A 54 2.84 -2.44 10.01
N THR A 55 2.51 -3.05 11.16
CA THR A 55 1.15 -2.99 11.72
C THR A 55 0.73 -1.57 12.10
N ILE A 56 1.67 -0.75 12.60
CA ILE A 56 1.43 0.66 12.92
C ILE A 56 1.14 1.46 11.64
N ILE A 57 1.95 1.26 10.59
CA ILE A 57 1.72 1.89 9.27
C ILE A 57 0.37 1.48 8.70
N ASP A 58 0.05 0.18 8.78
CA ASP A 58 -1.18 -0.36 8.23
C ASP A 58 -2.40 0.25 8.92
N GLN A 59 -2.31 0.51 10.22
CA GLN A 59 -3.35 1.22 10.96
C GLN A 59 -3.52 2.65 10.44
N ALA A 60 -2.42 3.40 10.23
CA ALA A 60 -2.46 4.74 9.66
C ALA A 60 -3.05 4.75 8.23
N ASN A 61 -2.63 3.82 7.38
CA ASN A 61 -3.15 3.66 6.03
C ASN A 61 -4.65 3.37 6.02
N ARG A 62 -5.14 2.55 6.96
CA ARG A 62 -6.57 2.26 7.10
C ARG A 62 -7.37 3.50 7.51
N MET A 63 -6.82 4.36 8.37
CA MET A 63 -7.45 5.64 8.76
C MET A 63 -7.58 6.57 7.56
N VAL A 64 -6.51 6.71 6.76
CA VAL A 64 -6.50 7.56 5.57
C VAL A 64 -7.49 7.06 4.51
N ALA A 65 -7.49 5.75 4.25
CA ALA A 65 -8.39 5.13 3.28
C ALA A 65 -9.84 4.98 3.78
N LYS A 66 -10.11 5.20 5.07
CA LYS A 66 -11.40 4.96 5.75
C LYS A 66 -11.94 3.55 5.49
N VAL A 67 -11.08 2.54 5.65
CA VAL A 67 -11.41 1.13 5.37
C VAL A 67 -11.38 0.29 6.65
N GLY A 68 -12.29 -0.68 6.73
CA GLY A 68 -12.39 -1.60 7.86
C GLY A 68 -11.25 -2.63 7.92
N LYS A 69 -11.21 -3.41 9.03
CA LYS A 69 -10.16 -4.41 9.31
C LYS A 69 -10.03 -5.51 8.24
N ASN A 70 -11.11 -5.82 7.53
CA ASN A 70 -11.17 -6.93 6.56
C ASN A 70 -10.62 -6.58 5.18
N ALA A 71 -10.27 -5.32 4.92
CA ALA A 71 -9.72 -4.92 3.64
C ALA A 71 -8.28 -5.43 3.44
N ALA A 72 -7.93 -5.81 2.21
CA ALA A 72 -6.63 -6.35 1.87
C ALA A 72 -5.57 -5.23 1.87
N MET A 73 -4.61 -5.31 2.80
CA MET A 73 -3.62 -4.25 3.01
C MET A 73 -2.69 -4.02 1.82
N GLU A 74 -2.27 -5.07 1.11
CA GLU A 74 -1.41 -4.89 -0.08
C GLU A 74 -2.12 -4.02 -1.13
N ARG A 75 -3.41 -4.25 -1.37
CA ARG A 75 -4.19 -3.43 -2.32
C ARG A 75 -4.32 -1.98 -1.88
N ILE A 76 -4.55 -1.74 -0.59
CA ILE A 76 -4.63 -0.38 -0.03
C ILE A 76 -3.28 0.34 -0.23
N ARG A 77 -2.17 -0.35 0.03
CA ARG A 77 -0.82 0.23 -0.12
C ARG A 77 -0.50 0.57 -1.58
N GLU A 78 -0.86 -0.30 -2.52
CA GLU A 78 -0.74 -0.03 -3.97
C GLU A 78 -1.56 1.22 -4.37
N GLU A 79 -2.83 1.28 -3.96
CA GLU A 79 -3.72 2.39 -4.32
C GLU A 79 -3.30 3.73 -3.71
N LEU A 80 -2.77 3.72 -2.48
CA LEU A 80 -2.24 4.93 -1.83
C LEU A 80 -0.82 5.28 -2.29
N GLY A 81 -0.14 4.42 -3.06
CA GLY A 81 1.26 4.60 -3.44
C GLY A 81 2.24 4.55 -2.26
N ILE A 82 1.92 3.81 -1.20
CA ILE A 82 2.74 3.73 0.03
C ILE A 82 3.50 2.41 0.04
N SER A 83 4.82 2.48 -0.10
CA SER A 83 5.70 1.32 0.01
C SER A 83 5.70 0.71 1.41
N SER A 84 5.71 -0.62 1.52
CA SER A 84 5.85 -1.30 2.82
C SER A 84 7.19 -1.01 3.50
N VAL A 85 7.22 -1.04 4.84
CA VAL A 85 8.43 -0.89 5.67
C VAL A 85 9.49 -1.89 5.22
N PHE A 86 9.09 -3.15 5.08
CA PHE A 86 10.00 -4.23 4.73
C PHE A 86 10.72 -3.98 3.39
N LEU A 87 10.01 -3.41 2.41
CA LEU A 87 10.61 -3.03 1.13
C LEU A 87 11.65 -1.93 1.34
N ARG A 88 11.26 -0.81 2.00
CA ARG A 88 12.16 0.33 2.24
C ARG A 88 13.40 -0.04 3.04
N THR A 89 13.24 -0.78 4.12
CA THR A 89 14.36 -1.14 5.00
C THR A 89 15.28 -2.16 4.35
N SER A 90 14.75 -3.07 3.53
CA SER A 90 15.57 -3.99 2.74
C SER A 90 16.37 -3.26 1.67
N THR A 91 15.77 -2.29 0.98
CA THR A 91 16.47 -1.43 0.01
C THR A 91 17.51 -0.55 0.68
N ALA A 92 17.22 0.03 1.85
CA ALA A 92 18.20 0.79 2.63
C ALA A 92 19.40 -0.07 3.01
N ARG A 93 19.14 -1.32 3.44
CA ARG A 93 20.19 -2.28 3.78
C ARG A 93 21.02 -2.74 2.59
N GLU A 94 20.40 -2.96 1.43
CA GLU A 94 21.10 -3.25 0.17
C GLU A 94 22.04 -2.09 -0.20
N ARG A 95 21.53 -0.86 -0.19
CA ARG A 95 22.32 0.34 -0.48
C ARG A 95 23.48 0.52 0.50
N ALA A 96 23.24 0.31 1.80
CA ALA A 96 24.30 0.36 2.80
C ALA A 96 25.38 -0.69 2.50
N PHE A 97 25.00 -1.93 2.19
CA PHE A 97 25.96 -2.98 1.87
C PHE A 97 26.81 -2.69 0.62
N ILE A 98 26.21 -2.06 -0.40
CA ILE A 98 26.91 -1.70 -1.66
C ILE A 98 27.81 -0.47 -1.48
N ASN A 99 27.37 0.54 -0.70
CA ASN A 99 28.06 1.83 -0.59
C ASN A 99 29.12 1.86 0.53
N CYS A 100 28.89 1.16 1.63
CA CYS A 100 29.80 1.16 2.78
C CYS A 100 31.23 0.71 2.46
N PRO A 101 31.51 -0.26 1.56
CA PRO A 101 32.88 -0.67 1.22
C PRO A 101 33.79 0.46 0.70
N ALA A 102 33.21 1.49 0.07
CA ALA A 102 33.93 2.65 -0.44
C ALA A 102 34.25 3.69 0.65
N SER A 103 33.65 3.57 1.83
CA SER A 103 33.82 4.53 2.94
C SER A 103 35.01 4.16 3.83
N LYS A 104 35.64 5.16 4.46
CA LYS A 104 36.70 4.96 5.48
C LYS A 104 36.09 4.73 6.88
N THR A 105 35.21 3.74 7.01
CA THR A 105 34.53 3.43 8.28
C THR A 105 34.83 2.01 8.73
N TRP A 106 34.77 1.76 10.05
CA TRP A 106 34.91 0.40 10.61
C TRP A 106 33.91 -0.61 10.02
N ILE A 107 32.75 -0.14 9.51
CA ILE A 107 31.78 -0.98 8.80
C ILE A 107 32.36 -1.49 7.47
N ALA A 108 33.13 -0.67 6.76
CA ALA A 108 33.80 -1.08 5.52
C ALA A 108 34.81 -2.20 5.79
N ASP A 109 35.57 -2.08 6.87
CA ASP A 109 36.54 -3.10 7.27
C ASP A 109 35.85 -4.41 7.64
N LEU A 110 34.71 -4.35 8.34
CA LEU A 110 33.89 -5.53 8.64
C LEU A 110 33.26 -6.17 7.39
N ILE A 111 32.99 -5.41 6.33
CA ILE A 111 32.50 -5.98 5.06
C ILE A 111 33.63 -6.69 4.32
N LYS A 112 34.83 -6.08 4.29
CA LYS A 112 36.02 -6.66 3.68
C LYS A 112 36.50 -7.91 4.44
N GLN A 113 36.44 -7.87 5.76
CA GLN A 113 36.86 -8.95 6.66
C GLN A 113 35.69 -9.34 7.58
N PRO A 114 34.74 -10.15 7.11
CA PRO A 114 33.60 -10.55 7.90
C PRO A 114 34.01 -11.45 9.08
N ILE A 115 33.50 -11.12 10.27
CA ILE A 115 33.70 -11.93 11.47
C ILE A 115 33.11 -13.32 11.26
N LYS A 116 33.91 -14.36 11.55
CA LYS A 116 33.47 -15.75 11.59
C LYS A 116 32.72 -16.00 12.90
N ALA A 117 31.42 -16.28 12.80
CA ALA A 117 30.58 -16.62 13.94
C ALA A 117 29.64 -17.77 13.57
N LYS A 118 29.20 -18.55 14.58
CA LYS A 118 28.24 -19.65 14.38
C LYS A 118 26.86 -19.14 13.93
N LYS A 119 26.48 -17.92 14.32
CA LYS A 119 25.23 -17.27 13.92
C LYS A 119 25.47 -16.28 12.78
N SER A 120 24.42 -15.98 12.02
CA SER A 120 24.47 -14.97 10.96
C SER A 120 24.80 -13.59 11.52
N THR A 121 25.87 -12.98 11.04
CA THR A 121 26.20 -11.57 11.29
C THR A 121 25.44 -10.65 10.33
N TRP A 122 25.47 -9.34 10.60
CA TRP A 122 24.86 -8.36 9.70
C TRP A 122 25.39 -8.48 8.27
N VAL A 123 26.72 -8.55 8.10
CA VAL A 123 27.43 -8.67 6.80
C VAL A 123 27.12 -10.00 6.12
N THR A 124 27.29 -11.13 6.82
CA THR A 124 27.09 -12.47 6.22
C THR A 124 25.61 -12.75 5.91
N GLY A 125 24.68 -12.15 6.66
CA GLY A 125 23.26 -12.17 6.37
C GLY A 125 22.91 -11.37 5.12
N CYS A 126 23.42 -10.13 4.99
CA CYS A 126 23.27 -9.30 3.80
C CYS A 126 23.76 -10.03 2.54
N SER A 127 25.01 -10.51 2.58
CA SER A 127 25.63 -11.16 1.43
C SER A 127 24.85 -12.38 0.95
N ARG A 128 24.41 -13.25 1.88
CA ARG A 128 23.57 -14.41 1.54
C ARG A 128 22.22 -14.02 0.94
N TRP A 129 21.59 -12.99 1.48
CA TRP A 129 20.32 -12.51 0.98
C TRP A 129 20.46 -11.94 -0.44
N ILE A 130 21.44 -11.06 -0.65
CA ILE A 130 21.73 -10.46 -1.96
C ILE A 130 22.06 -11.56 -2.98
N LYS A 131 22.96 -12.50 -2.66
CA LYS A 131 23.27 -13.64 -3.54
C LYS A 131 22.05 -14.50 -3.89
N LYS A 132 21.07 -14.60 -3.00
CA LYS A 132 19.85 -15.39 -3.21
C LYS A 132 18.81 -14.69 -4.08
N TYR A 133 18.74 -13.36 -4.02
CA TYR A 133 17.61 -12.60 -4.58
C TYR A 133 18.00 -11.55 -5.62
N CYS A 134 19.28 -11.19 -5.71
CA CYS A 134 19.83 -10.21 -6.65
C CYS A 134 20.77 -10.96 -7.61
N ASN A 135 20.44 -10.96 -8.90
CA ASN A 135 21.19 -11.67 -9.94
C ASN A 135 22.42 -10.89 -10.41
N GLN A 136 22.55 -9.61 -10.08
CA GLN A 136 23.74 -8.78 -10.35
C GLN A 136 23.98 -7.85 -9.15
N ASN A 137 25.23 -7.45 -8.88
CA ASN A 137 25.59 -6.47 -7.83
C ASN A 137 25.09 -5.03 -8.14
N ALA A 138 24.05 -4.89 -8.95
CA ALA A 138 23.45 -3.61 -9.30
C ALA A 138 22.53 -3.14 -8.16
N THR A 139 22.53 -1.83 -7.92
CA THR A 139 21.67 -1.20 -6.93
C THR A 139 20.20 -1.31 -7.33
N GLY A 140 19.30 -1.57 -6.36
CA GLY A 140 17.85 -1.54 -6.57
C GLY A 140 17.20 -2.87 -6.96
N GLN A 141 17.97 -3.95 -7.08
CA GLN A 141 17.42 -5.28 -7.38
C GLN A 141 16.54 -5.83 -6.24
N THR A 142 16.80 -5.41 -5.00
CA THR A 142 15.95 -5.73 -3.85
C THR A 142 14.53 -5.22 -4.03
N VAL A 143 14.34 -4.05 -4.64
CA VAL A 143 12.99 -3.51 -4.89
C VAL A 143 12.22 -4.39 -5.85
N ILE A 144 12.86 -4.77 -6.96
CA ILE A 144 12.27 -5.58 -8.03
C ILE A 144 11.94 -6.99 -7.52
N SER A 145 12.90 -7.66 -6.89
CA SER A 145 12.74 -9.03 -6.38
C SER A 145 11.63 -9.13 -5.32
N LEU A 146 11.57 -8.17 -4.38
CA LEU A 146 10.53 -8.13 -3.36
C LEU A 146 9.16 -7.77 -3.94
N ALA A 147 9.08 -6.83 -4.89
CA ALA A 147 7.85 -6.50 -5.58
C ALA A 147 7.28 -7.71 -6.32
N ASN A 148 8.12 -8.42 -7.08
CA ASN A 148 7.73 -9.63 -7.81
C ASN A 148 7.25 -10.74 -6.86
N ARG A 149 7.97 -10.95 -5.75
CA ARG A 149 7.57 -11.92 -4.73
C ARG A 149 6.22 -11.58 -4.11
N LYS A 150 5.97 -10.31 -3.80
CA LYS A 150 4.69 -9.86 -3.25
C LYS A 150 3.55 -10.05 -4.25
N ALA A 151 3.77 -9.68 -5.51
CA ALA A 151 2.80 -9.88 -6.57
C ALA A 151 2.43 -11.37 -6.73
N LYS A 152 3.42 -12.27 -6.73
CA LYS A 152 3.22 -13.73 -6.81
C LYS A 152 2.45 -14.29 -5.61
N ASN A 153 2.71 -13.77 -4.41
CA ASN A 153 2.09 -14.26 -3.18
C ASN A 153 0.69 -13.67 -2.92
N ASN A 154 0.31 -12.58 -3.59
CA ASN A 154 -0.97 -11.93 -3.40
C ASN A 154 -2.11 -12.72 -4.08
N LYS A 155 -2.79 -13.57 -3.30
CA LYS A 155 -3.95 -14.36 -3.73
C LYS A 155 -5.29 -13.73 -3.34
N SER A 156 -5.32 -12.43 -3.07
CA SER A 156 -6.56 -11.78 -2.63
C SER A 156 -7.59 -11.71 -3.76
N LYS A 157 -8.87 -11.91 -3.43
CA LYS A 157 -9.97 -11.83 -4.42
C LYS A 157 -10.01 -10.48 -5.13
N ILE A 158 -9.67 -9.40 -4.41
CA ILE A 158 -9.62 -8.05 -4.98
C ILE A 158 -8.48 -7.90 -6.00
N GLN A 159 -7.34 -8.57 -5.79
CA GLN A 159 -6.25 -8.57 -6.75
C GLN A 159 -6.67 -9.27 -8.05
N HIS A 160 -7.25 -10.47 -7.96
CA HIS A 160 -7.78 -11.18 -9.13
C HIS A 160 -8.85 -10.36 -9.87
N TRP A 161 -9.73 -9.70 -9.13
CA TRP A 161 -10.70 -8.78 -9.70
C TRP A 161 -10.04 -7.59 -10.42
N ALA A 162 -9.01 -6.97 -9.81
CA ALA A 162 -8.31 -5.83 -10.40
C ALA A 162 -7.53 -6.21 -11.68
N ILE A 163 -6.91 -7.40 -11.70
CA ILE A 163 -6.21 -7.97 -12.85
C ILE A 163 -7.22 -8.26 -13.98
N SER A 164 -8.27 -9.03 -13.70
CA SER A 164 -9.27 -9.42 -14.72
C SER A 164 -9.96 -8.22 -15.37
N ARG A 165 -10.06 -7.10 -14.66
CA ARG A 165 -10.65 -5.87 -15.16
C ARG A 165 -9.63 -4.86 -15.71
N ASN A 166 -8.33 -5.11 -15.65
CA ASN A 166 -7.27 -4.18 -16.06
C ASN A 166 -7.41 -2.78 -15.40
N ILE A 167 -7.60 -2.77 -14.08
CA ILE A 167 -7.82 -1.54 -13.28
C ILE A 167 -6.55 -1.07 -12.57
N ILE A 168 -5.57 -1.96 -12.36
CA ILE A 168 -4.42 -1.73 -11.47
C ILE A 168 -3.69 -0.42 -11.78
N ASN A 169 -3.36 -0.18 -13.05
CA ASN A 169 -2.55 0.98 -13.46
C ASN A 169 -3.38 2.14 -14.03
N LYS A 170 -4.72 2.08 -14.00
CA LYS A 170 -5.58 3.06 -14.68
C LYS A 170 -6.23 4.03 -13.71
N GLY A 171 -6.08 5.34 -13.92
CA GLY A 171 -6.85 6.39 -13.26
C GLY A 171 -6.42 6.70 -11.82
N ASN A 172 -5.83 7.89 -11.63
CA ASN A 172 -5.46 8.42 -10.33
C ASN A 172 -6.66 9.11 -9.65
N TRP A 173 -7.53 8.33 -9.02
CA TRP A 173 -8.70 8.88 -8.32
C TRP A 173 -8.29 9.84 -7.19
N ILE A 174 -7.10 9.67 -6.59
CA ILE A 174 -6.59 10.53 -5.52
C ILE A 174 -6.27 11.92 -6.07
N GLY A 175 -5.50 12.00 -7.16
CA GLY A 175 -5.20 13.28 -7.83
C GLY A 175 -6.47 13.96 -8.36
N LEU A 176 -7.39 13.18 -8.93
CA LEU A 176 -8.68 13.73 -9.39
C LEU A 176 -9.52 14.33 -8.26
N THR A 177 -9.41 13.83 -7.02
CA THR A 177 -10.14 14.43 -5.89
C THR A 177 -9.62 15.82 -5.52
N ALA A 178 -8.35 16.12 -5.79
CA ALA A 178 -7.78 17.44 -5.60
C ALA A 178 -8.19 18.40 -6.72
N LEU A 179 -8.25 17.91 -7.96
CA LEU A 179 -8.64 18.69 -9.15
C LEU A 179 -10.15 18.99 -9.20
N HIS A 180 -10.99 18.07 -8.72
CA HIS A 180 -12.45 18.22 -8.76
C HIS A 180 -13.09 17.99 -7.38
N PRO A 181 -13.09 19.01 -6.50
CA PRO A 181 -13.66 18.90 -5.15
C PRO A 181 -15.16 18.55 -5.13
N THR A 182 -15.92 18.96 -6.15
CA THR A 182 -17.35 18.64 -6.31
C THR A 182 -17.60 17.14 -6.50
N LEU A 183 -16.68 16.43 -7.16
CA LEU A 183 -16.76 14.99 -7.42
C LEU A 183 -16.05 14.14 -6.34
N ARG A 184 -15.54 14.78 -5.28
CA ARG A 184 -14.71 14.15 -4.25
C ARG A 184 -15.35 12.90 -3.64
N LEU A 185 -16.64 12.94 -3.31
CA LEU A 185 -17.34 11.80 -2.70
C LEU A 185 -17.42 10.61 -3.67
N GLY A 186 -17.83 10.84 -4.91
CA GLY A 186 -17.90 9.79 -5.93
C GLY A 186 -16.53 9.18 -6.26
N LEU A 187 -15.49 10.01 -6.35
CA LEU A 187 -14.11 9.54 -6.56
C LEU A 187 -13.57 8.75 -5.36
N GLN A 188 -13.94 9.10 -4.13
CA GLN A 188 -13.64 8.29 -2.95
C GLN A 188 -14.33 6.93 -3.01
N ASP A 189 -15.57 6.85 -3.48
CA ASP A 189 -16.27 5.59 -3.67
C ASP A 189 -15.63 4.73 -4.77
N VAL A 190 -15.13 5.33 -5.85
CA VAL A 190 -14.27 4.64 -6.83
C VAL A 190 -13.04 4.04 -6.14
N GLY A 191 -12.35 4.82 -5.31
CA GLY A 191 -11.23 4.33 -4.50
C GLY A 191 -11.62 3.14 -3.62
N ARG A 192 -12.77 3.22 -2.94
CA ARG A 192 -13.29 2.12 -2.11
C ARG A 192 -13.60 0.88 -2.93
N MET A 193 -14.14 1.01 -4.14
CA MET A 193 -14.37 -0.13 -5.04
C MET A 193 -13.05 -0.80 -5.42
N ARG A 194 -12.04 -0.02 -5.79
CA ARG A 194 -10.70 -0.51 -6.18
C ARG A 194 -9.97 -1.23 -5.03
N MET A 195 -10.22 -0.79 -3.80
CA MET A 195 -9.70 -1.40 -2.57
C MET A 195 -10.55 -2.56 -2.05
N GLY A 196 -11.73 -2.84 -2.62
CA GLY A 196 -12.64 -3.90 -2.17
C GLY A 196 -13.39 -3.58 -0.87
N SER A 197 -13.50 -2.29 -0.54
CA SER A 197 -14.12 -1.78 0.70
C SER A 197 -15.46 -1.07 0.47
N TYR A 198 -15.92 -0.99 -0.78
CA TYR A 198 -17.21 -0.40 -1.11
C TYR A 198 -18.38 -1.17 -0.48
N TRP A 199 -19.35 -0.41 0.01
CA TRP A 199 -20.59 -0.94 0.56
C TRP A 199 -21.63 -1.02 -0.55
N THR A 200 -21.81 -2.19 -1.12
CA THR A 200 -22.91 -2.44 -2.07
C THR A 200 -24.25 -2.38 -1.34
N ALA A 201 -25.34 -2.12 -2.08
CA ALA A 201 -26.69 -2.13 -1.51
C ALA A 201 -26.99 -3.45 -0.78
N GLN A 202 -26.50 -4.58 -1.29
CA GLN A 202 -26.62 -5.87 -0.59
C GLN A 202 -25.96 -5.86 0.80
N ARG A 203 -24.76 -5.27 0.94
CA ARG A 203 -24.08 -5.18 2.25
C ARG A 203 -24.81 -4.24 3.20
N LEU A 204 -25.33 -3.12 2.70
CA LEU A 204 -26.15 -2.19 3.47
C LEU A 204 -27.45 -2.85 3.96
N ALA A 205 -28.11 -3.63 3.10
CA ALA A 205 -29.33 -4.36 3.44
C ALA A 205 -29.07 -5.50 4.44
N ASN A 206 -27.94 -6.21 4.30
CA ASN A 206 -27.51 -7.20 5.29
C ASN A 206 -27.19 -6.57 6.65
N ALA A 207 -26.68 -5.34 6.66
CA ALA A 207 -26.45 -4.56 7.87
C ALA A 207 -27.73 -3.89 8.43
N LYS A 208 -28.90 -4.10 7.79
CA LYS A 208 -30.19 -3.48 8.15
C LYS A 208 -30.19 -1.95 8.10
N ILE A 209 -29.31 -1.35 7.30
CA ILE A 209 -29.26 0.11 7.09
C ILE A 209 -30.31 0.52 6.06
N ILE A 210 -30.58 -0.34 5.08
CA ILE A 210 -31.61 -0.16 4.06
C ILE A 210 -32.54 -1.38 4.02
N ASP A 211 -33.66 -1.22 3.32
CA ASP A 211 -34.67 -2.26 3.12
C ASP A 211 -34.06 -3.56 2.56
N GLN A 212 -34.55 -4.70 3.05
CA GLN A 212 -34.07 -6.03 2.69
C GLN A 212 -34.31 -6.36 1.21
N LYS A 213 -35.24 -5.68 0.53
CA LYS A 213 -35.46 -5.85 -0.92
C LYS A 213 -34.18 -5.65 -1.74
N TYR A 214 -33.28 -4.77 -1.29
CA TYR A 214 -32.01 -4.48 -1.96
C TYR A 214 -30.95 -5.59 -1.81
N LYS A 215 -31.26 -6.70 -1.13
CA LYS A 215 -30.43 -7.92 -1.17
C LYS A 215 -30.43 -8.58 -2.55
N LEU A 216 -31.57 -8.49 -3.24
CA LEU A 216 -31.80 -9.15 -4.54
C LEU A 216 -32.16 -8.15 -5.65
N PHE A 217 -32.39 -6.87 -5.32
CA PHE A 217 -32.69 -5.83 -6.29
C PHE A 217 -31.50 -4.87 -6.46
N CYS A 218 -31.08 -4.65 -7.71
CA CYS A 218 -30.00 -3.73 -8.06
C CYS A 218 -30.57 -2.39 -8.52
N LEU A 219 -30.24 -1.31 -7.79
CA LEU A 219 -30.67 0.06 -8.12
C LEU A 219 -30.14 0.55 -9.49
N PHE A 220 -28.98 0.04 -9.91
CA PHE A 220 -28.32 0.47 -11.16
C PHE A 220 -28.86 -0.24 -12.40
N CYS A 221 -29.19 -1.52 -12.27
CA CYS A 221 -29.73 -2.32 -13.37
C CYS A 221 -31.27 -2.30 -13.40
N ARG A 222 -31.92 -1.91 -12.29
CA ARG A 222 -33.38 -2.01 -12.07
C ARG A 222 -33.91 -3.43 -12.27
N LEU A 223 -33.05 -4.44 -12.10
CA LEU A 223 -33.36 -5.85 -12.24
C LEU A 223 -33.26 -6.55 -10.87
N MET A 224 -33.98 -7.66 -10.72
CA MET A 224 -33.89 -8.59 -9.58
C MET A 224 -32.58 -9.39 -9.64
N THR A 225 -31.46 -8.68 -9.56
CA THR A 225 -30.11 -9.22 -9.52
C THR A 225 -29.33 -8.60 -8.36
N ARG A 226 -28.38 -9.35 -7.81
CA ARG A 226 -27.51 -8.86 -6.72
C ARG A 226 -26.62 -7.74 -7.23
N GLU A 227 -26.59 -6.61 -6.51
CA GLU A 227 -25.66 -5.53 -6.81
C GLU A 227 -24.22 -5.98 -6.56
N THR A 228 -23.43 -6.05 -7.63
CA THR A 228 -21.99 -6.33 -7.56
C THR A 228 -21.21 -5.06 -7.93
N SER A 229 -20.01 -4.89 -7.38
CA SER A 229 -19.11 -3.78 -7.74
C SER A 229 -18.63 -3.81 -9.20
N GLY A 230 -18.90 -4.92 -9.92
CA GLY A 230 -18.50 -5.14 -11.32
C GLY A 230 -19.23 -4.25 -12.33
N PRO A 231 -20.57 -4.29 -12.43
CA PRO A 231 -21.36 -3.41 -13.31
C PRO A 231 -21.22 -1.93 -12.97
N LEU A 232 -21.09 -1.60 -11.68
CA LEU A 232 -20.83 -0.25 -11.16
C LEU A 232 -19.54 0.36 -11.71
N ALA A 233 -18.44 -0.39 -11.73
CA ALA A 233 -17.15 0.07 -12.25
C ALA A 233 -17.13 0.23 -13.78
N ILE A 234 -17.96 -0.53 -14.52
CA ILE A 234 -18.06 -0.41 -15.99
C ILE A 234 -18.83 0.87 -16.37
N ARG A 235 -19.89 1.22 -15.65
CA ARG A 235 -20.67 2.44 -15.94
C ARG A 235 -19.91 3.72 -15.55
N LEU A 236 -19.06 3.66 -14.54
CA LEU A 236 -18.13 4.76 -14.20
C LEU A 236 -17.00 4.95 -15.24
N ARG A 237 -16.63 3.91 -16.02
CA ARG A 237 -15.74 4.10 -17.18
C ARG A 237 -16.38 4.95 -18.27
N PHE A 238 -17.69 4.83 -18.47
CA PHE A 238 -18.41 5.64 -19.46
C PHE A 238 -18.45 7.12 -19.07
N VAL A 239 -18.66 7.43 -17.79
CA VAL A 239 -18.71 8.83 -17.31
C VAL A 239 -17.32 9.50 -17.37
N ALA A 240 -16.24 8.77 -17.08
CA ALA A 240 -14.88 9.32 -17.20
C ALA A 240 -14.42 9.48 -18.66
N GLN A 241 -14.90 8.65 -19.59
CA GLN A 241 -14.60 8.76 -21.02
C GLN A 241 -15.49 9.78 -21.76
N SER A 242 -16.63 10.18 -21.19
CA SER A 242 -17.47 11.25 -21.74
C SER A 242 -17.00 12.65 -21.35
N GLN A 243 -16.20 12.80 -20.28
CA GLN A 243 -15.61 14.09 -19.91
C GLN A 243 -14.29 14.39 -20.66
N ASN A 244 -13.55 13.37 -21.11
CA ASN A 244 -12.34 13.53 -21.94
C ASN A 244 -12.61 13.65 -23.46
N ARG A 245 -13.87 13.92 -23.86
CA ARG A 245 -14.25 14.04 -25.27
C ARG A 245 -14.85 15.39 -25.66
N ASN A 246 -14.90 16.32 -24.72
CA ASN A 246 -15.27 17.71 -24.96
C ASN A 246 -14.10 18.59 -24.48
N ASP A 247 -12.99 18.51 -25.22
CA ASP A 247 -11.95 19.54 -25.39
C ASP A 247 -11.11 19.11 -26.61
#